data_AF-A0A3M0XXV1-F1
#
_entry.id   AF-A0A3M0XXV1-F1
#
_cell.length_a   1.000
_cell.length_b   1.000
_cell.length_c   1.000
_cell.angle_alpha   90.00
_cell.angle_beta   90.00
_cell.angle_gamma   90.00
#
_symmetry.space_group_name_H-M   'P 1'
#
loop_
_entity.id
_entity.type
_entity.pdbx_description
1 polymer ?
#
loop_
_entity_poly.entity_id
_entity_poly.type
_entity_poly.pdbx_seq_one_letter_code
_entity_poly.pdbx_strand_id
1 'polypeptide(L)' 'DLVARLRAARIAYGAVNSIADLARHPQLRRAAVAVPGGTLDIVAPPARWAGEVCSLGAVPALDEHGPALRKEFAE' A
#
# COMPACT_ATOMS: atom_id res chain seq x y z
N ASP A 1 16.59 27.84 -1.88
CA ASP A 1 15.54 26.99 -2.48
C ASP A 1 14.15 27.54 -2.15
N LEU A 2 13.22 27.52 -3.11
CA LEU A 2 11.87 28.10 -3.01
C LEU A 2 11.01 27.38 -1.98
N VAL A 3 11.08 26.05 -1.94
CA VAL A 3 10.35 25.19 -1.00
C VAL A 3 10.66 25.56 0.46
N ALA A 4 11.95 25.79 0.76
CA ALA A 4 12.39 26.20 2.09
C ALA A 4 11.81 27.57 2.49
N ARG A 5 11.77 28.52 1.55
CA ARG A 5 11.19 29.86 1.79
C ARG A 5 9.68 29.80 2.06
N LEU A 6 8.95 28.98 1.29
CA LEU A 6 7.52 28.77 1.49
C LEU A 6 7.21 28.11 2.85
N ARG A 7 8.02 27.11 3.27
CA ARG A 7 7.93 26.52 4.62
C ARG A 7 8.16 27.56 5.71
N ALA A 8 9.23 28.36 5.61
CA ALA A 8 9.56 29.37 6.61
C ALA A 8 8.45 30.43 6.77
N ALA A 9 7.81 30.80 5.65
CA ALA A 9 6.68 31.73 5.64
C ALA A 9 5.33 31.08 6.07
N ARG A 10 5.30 29.78 6.37
CA ARG A 10 4.08 28.99 6.65
C ARG A 10 3.01 29.09 5.56
N ILE A 11 3.44 29.20 4.30
CA ILE A 11 2.54 29.21 3.14
C ILE A 11 2.25 27.75 2.77
N ALA A 12 0.98 27.43 2.54
CA ALA A 12 0.59 26.11 2.07
C ALA A 12 1.04 25.90 0.61
N TYR A 13 1.71 24.77 0.34
CA TYR A 13 2.14 24.38 -1.00
C TYR A 13 2.24 22.86 -1.10
N GLY A 14 2.24 22.33 -2.33
CA GLY A 14 2.58 20.95 -2.64
C GLY A 14 3.75 20.90 -3.62
N ALA A 15 4.66 19.94 -3.44
CA ALA A 15 5.69 19.67 -4.44
C ALA A 15 5.16 18.69 -5.50
N VAL A 16 5.47 18.93 -6.76
CA VAL A 16 5.22 17.98 -7.84
C VAL A 16 6.39 16.99 -7.86
N ASN A 17 6.11 15.74 -7.54
CA ASN A 17 7.10 14.67 -7.49
C ASN A 17 7.01 13.78 -8.73
N SER A 18 8.14 13.25 -9.19
CA SER A 18 8.13 12.14 -10.15
C SER A 18 7.73 10.83 -9.48
N ILE A 19 7.50 9.78 -10.27
CA ILE A 19 7.26 8.42 -9.76
C ILE A 19 8.46 7.92 -8.94
N ALA A 20 9.69 8.23 -9.38
CA ALA A 20 10.91 7.83 -8.69
C ALA A 20 11.08 8.56 -7.35
N ASP A 21 10.64 9.82 -7.27
CA ASP A 21 10.65 10.60 -6.03
C ASP A 21 9.58 10.07 -5.07
N LEU A 22 8.38 9.75 -5.58
CA LEU A 22 7.31 9.13 -4.81
C LEU A 22 7.76 7.79 -4.20
N ALA A 23 8.43 6.95 -4.99
CA ALA A 23 8.91 5.64 -4.53
C ALA A 23 9.92 5.70 -3.38
N ARG A 24 10.59 6.84 -3.18
CA ARG A 24 11.54 7.07 -2.07
C ARG A 24 10.99 8.03 -1.00
N HIS A 25 9.73 8.45 -1.14
CA HIS A 25 9.17 9.48 -0.29
C HIS A 25 8.98 8.97 1.15
N PRO A 26 9.41 9.73 2.19
CA PRO A 26 9.41 9.25 3.58
C PRO A 26 8.00 8.99 4.13
N GLN A 27 6.97 9.61 3.56
CA GLN A 27 5.59 9.37 3.96
C GLN A 27 4.94 8.18 3.22
N LEU A 28 5.56 7.67 2.15
CA LEU A 28 5.05 6.51 1.44
C LEU A 28 5.34 5.26 2.28
N ARG A 29 4.28 4.68 2.85
CA ARG A 29 4.37 3.41 3.56
C ARG A 29 4.18 2.25 2.59
N ARG A 30 4.90 1.16 2.87
CA ARG A 30 4.69 -0.12 2.19
C ARG A 30 4.17 -1.17 3.15
N ALA A 31 3.47 -2.15 2.60
CA ALA A 31 3.02 -3.34 3.30
C ALA A 31 3.50 -4.56 2.50
N ALA A 32 4.12 -5.51 3.20
CA ALA A 32 4.53 -6.78 2.62
C ALA A 32 3.31 -7.69 2.45
N VAL A 33 3.18 -8.30 1.29
CA VAL A 33 2.11 -9.23 0.94
C VAL A 33 2.71 -10.50 0.36
N ALA A 34 2.30 -11.65 0.90
CA ALA A 34 2.64 -12.95 0.32
C ALA A 34 1.86 -13.15 -0.98
N VAL A 35 2.56 -13.54 -2.04
CA VAL A 35 1.99 -13.83 -3.36
C VAL A 35 2.52 -15.18 -3.87
N PRO A 36 1.86 -15.82 -4.85
CA PRO A 36 2.42 -16.97 -5.51
C PRO A 36 3.80 -16.60 -6.10
N GLY A 37 4.86 -17.24 -5.59
CA GLY A 37 6.24 -16.96 -6.00
C GLY A 37 7.04 -16.03 -5.08
N GLY A 38 6.49 -15.56 -3.95
CA GLY A 38 7.30 -14.88 -2.92
C GLY A 38 6.56 -13.82 -2.12
N THR A 39 7.27 -12.77 -1.73
CA THR A 39 6.72 -11.61 -1.00
C THR A 39 6.96 -10.35 -1.82
N LEU A 40 5.93 -9.50 -1.91
CA LEU A 40 6.01 -8.20 -2.59
C LEU A 40 5.66 -7.08 -1.61
N ASP A 41 6.38 -5.97 -1.70
CA ASP A 41 6.06 -4.74 -0.99
C ASP A 41 5.15 -3.85 -1.84
N ILE A 42 3.89 -3.70 -1.43
CA ILE A 42 2.92 -2.84 -2.10
C ILE A 42 2.70 -1.55 -1.33
N VAL A 43 2.06 -0.56 -1.96
CA VAL A 43 1.61 0.65 -1.25
C VAL A 43 0.59 0.24 -0.19
N ALA A 44 0.87 0.60 1.06
CA ALA A 44 -0.02 0.26 2.16
C ALA A 44 -1.37 1.00 2.03
N PRO A 45 -2.48 0.42 2.50
CA PRO A 45 -3.77 1.10 2.51
C PRO A 45 -3.70 2.49 3.17
N PRO A 46 -4.43 3.48 2.64
CA PRO A 46 -4.39 4.85 3.15
C PRO A 46 -5.09 4.98 4.51
N ALA A 47 -6.13 4.17 4.74
CA ALA A 47 -6.86 4.13 6.00
C ALA A 47 -5.98 3.63 7.14
N ARG A 48 -6.13 4.24 8.32
CA ARG A 48 -5.38 3.90 9.53
C ARG A 48 -6.32 3.86 10.71
N TRP A 49 -6.19 2.81 11.51
CA TRP A 49 -6.84 2.67 12.80
C TRP A 49 -5.80 2.83 13.90
N ALA A 50 -6.13 3.60 14.93
CA ALA A 50 -5.20 3.89 16.01
C ALA A 50 -4.90 2.62 16.81
N GLY A 51 -3.62 2.29 16.97
CA GLY A 51 -3.18 1.09 17.70
C GLY A 51 -3.22 -0.20 16.90
N GLU A 52 -3.67 -0.18 15.64
CA GLU A 52 -3.75 -1.37 14.80
C GLU A 52 -2.65 -1.43 13.76
N VAL A 53 -2.10 -2.62 13.56
CA VAL A 53 -1.22 -2.92 12.44
C VAL A 53 -2.09 -3.39 11.28
N CYS A 54 -2.05 -2.68 10.16
CA CYS A 54 -2.71 -3.12 8.94
C CYS A 54 -2.02 -4.37 8.40
N SER A 55 -2.60 -5.55 8.68
CA SER A 55 -2.15 -6.83 8.15
C SER A 55 -2.93 -7.18 6.88
N LEU A 56 -2.22 -7.38 5.78
CA LEU A 56 -2.81 -7.85 4.54
C LEU A 56 -2.72 -9.38 4.48
N GLY A 57 -3.79 -10.02 4.01
CA GLY A 57 -3.79 -11.46 3.70
C GLY A 57 -2.91 -11.79 2.49
N ALA A 58 -2.61 -13.07 2.31
CA ALA A 58 -1.91 -13.54 1.12
C ALA A 58 -2.79 -13.40 -0.13
N VAL A 59 -2.16 -13.17 -1.28
CA VAL A 59 -2.82 -13.27 -2.58
C VAL A 59 -2.96 -14.75 -2.92
N PRO A 60 -4.18 -15.24 -3.24
CA PRO A 60 -4.39 -16.65 -3.54
C PRO A 60 -3.71 -17.05 -4.86
N ALA A 61 -3.25 -18.30 -4.93
CA ALA A 61 -2.88 -18.89 -6.20
C ALA A 61 -4.11 -19.12 -7.11
N LEU A 62 -3.84 -19.36 -8.39
CA LEU A 62 -4.90 -19.68 -9.35
C LEU A 62 -5.69 -20.92 -8.90
N ASP A 63 -7.02 -20.79 -8.82
CA ASP A 63 -7.98 -21.80 -8.35
C ASP A 63 -7.76 -22.31 -6.90
N GLU A 64 -6.95 -21.63 -6.06
CA GLU A 64 -6.65 -22.10 -4.69
C GLU A 64 -7.92 -22.34 -3.85
N HIS A 65 -8.93 -21.49 -4.04
CA HIS A 65 -10.19 -21.54 -3.29
C HIS A 65 -11.33 -22.19 -4.10
N GLY A 66 -11.09 -22.53 -5.36
CA GLY A 66 -12.12 -22.99 -6.30
C GLY A 66 -12.83 -24.27 -5.88
N PRO A 67 -12.13 -25.34 -5.45
CA PRO A 67 -12.78 -26.57 -5.00
C PRO A 67 -13.72 -26.36 -3.81
N ALA A 68 -13.34 -25.51 -2.86
CA ALA A 68 -14.17 -25.19 -1.69
C ALA A 68 -15.44 -24.45 -2.10
N LEU A 69 -15.31 -23.42 -2.96
CA LEU A 69 -16.44 -22.66 -3.47
C LEU A 69 -17.40 -23.55 -4.28
N ARG A 70 -16.91 -24.40 -5.18
CA ARG A 70 -17.78 -25.31 -5.96
C ARG A 70 -18.59 -26.26 -5.07
N LYS A 71 -18.03 -26.67 -3.93
CA LYS A 71 -18.75 -27.49 -2.93
C LYS A 71 -19.78 -26.67 -2.16
N GLU A 72 -19.46 -25.42 -1.80
CA GLU A 72 -20.34 -24.52 -1.06
C GLU A 72 -21.63 -24.22 -1.85
N PHE A 73 -21.53 -24.08 -3.17
CA PHE A 73 -22.65 -23.71 -4.06
C PHE A 73 -23.19 -24.89 -4.89
N ALA A 74 -23.03 -26.13 -4.43
CA ALA A 74 -23.50 -27.32 -5.15
C ALA A 74 -25.01 -27.60 -5.00
N GLU A 75 -25.74 -26.76 -4.25
CA GLU A 75 -27.18 -26.87 -3.96
C GLU A 75 -27.96 -25.66 -4.50
#